data_AF-R4KZ44-F1
#
_entry.id   AF-R4KZ44-F1
#
_cell.length_a   1.000
_cell.length_b   1.000
_cell.length_c   1.000
_cell.angle_alpha   90.00
_cell.angle_beta   90.00
_cell.angle_gamma   90.00
#
_symmetry.space_group_name_H-M   'P 1'
#
loop_
_entity.id
_entity.type
_entity.pdbx_description
1 polymer ?
#
loop_
_entity_poly.entity_id
_entity_poly.type
_entity_poly.pdbx_seq_one_letter_code
_entity_poly.pdbx_strand_id
1 'polypeptide(L)'
;NGLSRMVPFHNFHEPLEGYAPHLTSTQNGLPYSSRPEGMSLHDMHEVSVQDLERWRERILEAINLSQVTDPNGIEYALDETFGIDILGAIIESSRDSKNREYYGSLHNWGHVLMANIV
;
A
#
# COMPACT_ATOMS: atom_id res chain seq x y z
N ASN A 1 0.40 -4.86 28.28
CA ASN A 1 1.41 -3.77 28.20
C ASN A 1 0.85 -2.37 28.48
N GLY A 2 -0.47 -2.14 28.53
CA GLY A 2 -1.03 -0.83 28.95
C GLY A 2 -0.79 0.32 27.97
N LEU A 3 -0.45 0.01 26.72
CA LEU A 3 -0.18 0.98 25.65
C LEU A 3 -1.46 1.38 24.92
N SER A 4 -1.44 2.56 24.31
CA SER A 4 -2.46 3.02 23.36
C SER A 4 -2.57 2.09 22.14
N ARG A 5 -3.71 2.13 21.45
CA ARG A 5 -3.86 1.47 20.15
C ARG A 5 -2.90 2.09 19.12
N MET A 6 -2.46 1.29 18.16
CA MET A 6 -1.63 1.76 17.05
C MET A 6 -2.36 2.82 16.24
N VAL A 7 -1.62 3.84 15.81
CA VAL A 7 -2.11 4.91 14.94
C VAL A 7 -1.92 4.49 13.48
N PRO A 8 -2.90 4.72 12.58
CA PRO A 8 -2.74 4.40 11.17
C PRO A 8 -1.74 5.34 10.48
N PHE A 9 -0.89 4.78 9.63
CA PHE A 9 0.00 5.55 8.75
C PHE A 9 -0.76 6.03 7.51
N HIS A 10 -1.45 7.16 7.65
CA HIS A 10 -2.35 7.71 6.62
C HIS A 10 -1.75 8.90 5.86
N ASN A 11 -0.76 9.58 6.46
CA ASN A 11 0.02 10.64 5.83
C ASN A 11 1.39 10.08 5.41
N PHE A 12 1.60 9.89 4.12
CA PHE A 12 2.81 9.24 3.58
C PHE A 12 4.09 10.06 3.73
N HIS A 13 3.98 11.31 4.15
CA HIS A 13 5.12 12.19 4.42
C HIS A 13 5.57 12.15 5.88
N GLU A 14 4.81 11.52 6.79
CA GLU A 14 5.21 11.37 8.18
C GLU A 14 6.49 10.52 8.32
N PRO A 15 7.41 10.89 9.21
CA PRO A 15 8.58 10.08 9.49
C PRO A 15 8.18 8.76 10.14
N LEU A 16 8.85 7.69 9.74
CA LEU A 16 8.70 6.36 10.30
C LEU A 16 9.58 6.16 11.53
N GLU A 17 9.06 5.41 12.49
CA GLU A 17 9.81 4.90 13.62
C GLU A 17 10.96 3.99 13.18
N GLY A 18 12.05 4.02 13.95
CA GLY A 18 13.20 3.17 13.72
C GLY A 18 12.94 1.71 14.08
N TYR A 19 13.55 0.78 13.36
CA TYR A 19 13.49 -0.64 13.67
C TYR A 19 14.74 -1.39 13.18
N ALA A 20 15.34 -2.18 14.08
CA ALA A 20 16.49 -3.03 13.77
C ALA A 20 16.10 -4.51 13.94
N PRO A 21 15.96 -5.27 12.85
CA PRO A 21 15.49 -6.66 12.91
C PRO A 21 16.50 -7.62 13.53
N HIS A 22 17.81 -7.31 13.45
CA HIS A 22 18.90 -8.21 13.85
C HIS A 22 18.82 -9.60 13.19
N LEU A 23 18.39 -9.64 11.94
CA LEU A 23 18.29 -10.86 11.12
C LEU A 23 19.37 -10.87 10.03
N THR A 24 19.94 -12.04 9.80
CA THR A 24 20.92 -12.30 8.74
C THR A 24 20.43 -13.44 7.85
N SER A 25 20.51 -13.24 6.54
CA SER A 25 20.21 -14.30 5.58
C SER A 25 21.35 -15.30 5.53
N THR A 26 21.05 -16.58 5.80
CA THR A 26 22.04 -17.67 5.69
C THR A 26 22.47 -17.95 4.25
N GLN A 27 21.71 -17.48 3.27
CA GLN A 27 21.95 -17.76 1.85
C GLN A 27 23.12 -16.94 1.28
N ASN A 28 23.24 -15.67 1.70
CA ASN A 28 24.27 -14.75 1.21
C ASN A 28 25.07 -14.06 2.33
N GLY A 29 24.75 -14.33 3.60
CA GLY A 29 25.40 -13.74 4.76
C GLY A 29 25.06 -12.26 5.01
N LEU A 30 24.18 -11.66 4.19
CA LEU A 30 23.80 -10.26 4.32
C LEU A 30 22.71 -10.06 5.39
N PRO A 31 22.80 -9.02 6.21
CA PRO A 31 21.72 -8.66 7.12
C PRO A 31 20.53 -8.04 6.38
N TYR A 32 19.34 -8.17 6.96
CA TYR A 32 18.24 -7.27 6.61
C TYR A 32 18.58 -5.87 7.12
N SER A 33 18.43 -4.85 6.26
CA SER A 33 18.71 -3.47 6.61
C SER A 33 17.90 -3.02 7.83
N SER A 34 18.56 -2.32 8.74
CA SER A 34 17.89 -1.63 9.85
C SER A 34 17.46 -0.24 9.39
N ARG A 35 16.28 0.20 9.83
CA ARG A 35 15.77 1.54 9.54
C ARG A 35 16.01 2.45 10.75
N PRO A 36 16.80 3.54 10.64
CA PRO A 36 16.85 4.55 11.68
C PRO A 36 15.54 5.36 11.76
N GLU A 37 15.29 5.99 12.90
CA GLU A 37 14.13 6.86 13.09
C GLU A 37 14.22 8.11 12.21
N GLY A 38 13.07 8.67 11.80
CA GLY A 38 13.01 9.98 11.16
C GLY A 38 13.01 9.95 9.63
N MET A 39 13.02 8.77 9.02
CA MET A 39 12.95 8.61 7.56
C MET A 39 11.49 8.64 7.07
N SER A 40 11.21 9.42 6.03
CA SER A 40 9.92 9.43 5.33
C SER A 40 10.01 8.68 4.00
N LEU A 41 8.87 8.19 3.49
CA LEU A 41 8.83 7.52 2.19
C LEU A 41 9.41 8.43 1.10
N HIS A 42 10.14 7.84 0.16
CA HIS A 42 10.73 8.53 -0.98
C HIS A 42 10.47 7.74 -2.27
N ASP A 43 10.61 8.43 -3.40
CA ASP A 43 10.33 7.85 -4.71
C ASP A 43 11.37 6.79 -5.11
N MET A 44 10.90 5.72 -5.73
CA MET A 44 11.73 4.73 -6.42
C MET A 44 11.63 4.93 -7.94
N HIS A 45 12.49 4.25 -8.70
CA HIS A 45 12.46 4.33 -10.16
C HIS A 45 11.10 3.87 -10.74
N GLU A 46 10.49 2.87 -10.10
CA GLU A 46 9.26 2.22 -10.55
C GLU A 46 7.98 2.89 -10.04
N VAL A 47 8.04 3.63 -8.93
CA VAL A 47 6.86 4.22 -8.27
C VAL A 47 7.23 5.46 -7.45
N SER A 48 6.35 6.46 -7.48
CA SER A 48 6.46 7.64 -6.62
C SER A 48 5.52 7.55 -5.41
N VAL A 49 5.83 8.28 -4.34
CA VAL A 49 4.92 8.44 -3.20
C VAL A 49 3.57 9.02 -3.67
N GLN A 50 3.60 9.91 -4.66
CA GLN A 50 2.41 10.49 -5.28
C GLN A 50 1.54 9.45 -6.02
N ASP A 51 2.11 8.36 -6.52
CA ASP A 51 1.31 7.26 -7.09
C ASP A 51 0.47 6.59 -6.01
N LEU A 52 1.04 6.32 -4.82
CA LEU A 52 0.30 5.74 -3.70
C LEU A 52 -0.83 6.66 -3.23
N GLU A 53 -0.58 7.96 -3.14
CA GLU A 53 -1.61 8.94 -2.79
C GLU A 53 -2.74 8.91 -3.81
N ARG A 54 -2.42 8.94 -5.11
CA ARG A 54 -3.42 8.86 -6.18
C ARG A 54 -4.24 7.58 -6.12
N TRP A 55 -3.62 6.45 -5.84
CA TRP A 55 -4.34 5.18 -5.69
C TRP A 55 -5.26 5.19 -4.47
N ARG A 56 -4.80 5.70 -3.32
CA ARG A 56 -5.64 5.90 -2.13
C ARG A 56 -6.87 6.74 -2.46
N GLU A 57 -6.69 7.90 -3.09
CA GLU A 57 -7.81 8.78 -3.43
C GLU A 57 -8.81 8.10 -4.38
N ARG A 58 -8.33 7.43 -5.43
CA ARG A 58 -9.20 6.69 -6.39
C ARG A 58 -9.97 5.56 -5.72
N ILE A 59 -9.35 4.84 -4.79
CA ILE A 59 -10.02 3.77 -4.03
C ILE A 59 -11.11 4.36 -3.12
N LEU A 60 -10.81 5.47 -2.43
CA LEU A 60 -11.80 6.15 -1.60
C LEU A 60 -12.96 6.72 -2.43
N GLU A 61 -12.68 7.27 -3.60
CA GLU A 61 -13.70 7.71 -4.56
C GLU A 61 -14.61 6.56 -4.99
N ALA A 62 -14.04 5.42 -5.39
CA ALA A 62 -14.80 4.23 -5.75
C ALA A 62 -15.69 3.72 -4.60
N ILE A 63 -15.18 3.74 -3.36
CA ILE A 63 -15.96 3.41 -2.17
C ILE A 63 -17.13 4.38 -1.98
N ASN A 64 -16.89 5.68 -2.08
CA ASN A 64 -17.93 6.71 -1.90
C ASN A 64 -19.02 6.64 -2.99
N LEU A 65 -18.64 6.29 -4.22
CA LEU A 65 -19.57 6.05 -5.33
C LEU A 65 -20.22 4.66 -5.27
N SER A 66 -19.76 3.78 -4.37
CA SER A 66 -20.19 2.37 -4.27
C SER A 66 -20.00 1.58 -5.56
N GLN A 67 -18.99 1.92 -6.37
CA GLN A 67 -18.68 1.23 -7.63
C GLN A 67 -17.22 1.36 -8.05
N VAL A 68 -16.75 0.38 -8.82
CA VAL A 68 -15.40 0.30 -9.40
C VAL A 68 -15.52 0.22 -10.92
N THR A 69 -14.63 0.90 -11.65
CA THR A 69 -14.68 0.96 -13.12
C THR A 69 -13.48 0.23 -13.74
N ASP A 70 -13.75 -0.68 -14.68
CA ASP A 70 -12.70 -1.36 -15.45
C ASP A 70 -12.16 -0.50 -16.62
N PRO A 71 -11.09 -0.92 -17.31
CA PRO A 71 -10.54 -0.18 -18.44
C PRO A 71 -11.50 0.02 -19.62
N ASN A 72 -12.56 -0.79 -19.73
CA ASN A 72 -13.58 -0.66 -20.77
C ASN A 72 -14.72 0.27 -20.36
N GLY A 73 -14.68 0.83 -19.15
CA GLY A 73 -15.74 1.67 -18.60
C GLY A 73 -16.90 0.88 -17.99
N ILE A 74 -16.76 -0.44 -17.79
CA ILE A 74 -17.79 -1.23 -17.12
C ILE A 74 -17.71 -0.96 -15.62
N GLU A 75 -18.85 -0.65 -15.03
CA GLU A 75 -18.99 -0.40 -13.60
C GLU A 75 -19.40 -1.69 -12.87
N TYR A 76 -18.71 -1.98 -11.77
CA TYR A 76 -18.97 -3.10 -10.87
C TYR A 76 -19.40 -2.52 -9.53
N ALA A 77 -20.62 -2.84 -9.09
CA ALA A 77 -21.15 -2.36 -7.82
C ALA A 77 -20.38 -2.96 -6.63
N LEU A 78 -20.12 -2.14 -5.61
CA LEU A 78 -19.59 -2.56 -4.32
C LEU A 78 -20.75 -2.92 -3.39
N ASP A 79 -21.40 -4.05 -3.67
CA ASP A 79 -22.54 -4.54 -2.89
C ASP A 79 -22.11 -5.36 -1.66
N GLU A 80 -23.10 -5.74 -0.83
CA GLU A 80 -22.87 -6.52 0.39
C GLU A 80 -22.35 -7.95 0.12
N THR A 81 -22.47 -8.45 -1.11
CA THR A 81 -22.10 -9.84 -1.46
C THR A 81 -20.66 -9.92 -1.97
N PHE A 82 -20.25 -9.01 -2.84
CA PHE A 82 -18.97 -9.05 -3.55
C PHE A 82 -18.10 -7.81 -3.33
N GLY A 83 -18.62 -6.74 -2.73
CA GLY A 83 -17.91 -5.46 -2.62
C GLY A 83 -16.57 -5.59 -1.90
N ILE A 84 -16.49 -6.38 -0.82
CA ILE A 84 -15.24 -6.59 -0.08
C ILE A 84 -14.22 -7.40 -0.90
N ASP A 85 -14.66 -8.38 -1.69
CA ASP A 85 -13.78 -9.16 -2.56
C ASP A 85 -13.17 -8.28 -3.66
N ILE A 86 -13.99 -7.44 -4.28
CA ILE A 86 -13.54 -6.45 -5.27
C ILE A 86 -12.56 -5.46 -4.63
N LEU A 87 -12.89 -4.92 -3.45
CA LEU A 87 -12.01 -4.00 -2.73
C LEU A 87 -10.67 -4.65 -2.37
N GLY A 88 -10.68 -5.90 -1.87
CA GLY A 88 -9.46 -6.65 -1.58
C GLY A 88 -8.58 -6.78 -2.82
N ALA A 89 -9.18 -7.15 -3.96
CA ALA A 89 -8.47 -7.32 -5.22
C ALA A 89 -7.81 -6.03 -5.73
N ILE A 90 -8.44 -4.86 -5.55
CA ILE A 90 -7.85 -3.57 -5.99
C ILE A 90 -6.88 -2.96 -4.97
N ILE A 91 -7.08 -3.18 -3.66
CA ILE A 91 -6.23 -2.62 -2.59
C ILE A 91 -4.88 -3.34 -2.49
N GLU A 92 -4.88 -4.68 -2.59
CA GLU A 92 -3.68 -5.49 -2.38
C GLU A 92 -2.52 -5.07 -3.31
N SER A 93 -2.63 -5.06 -4.64
CA SER A 93 -3.65 -5.56 -5.56
C SER A 93 -3.37 -7.01 -5.97
N SER A 94 -4.39 -7.77 -6.38
CA SER A 94 -4.23 -9.14 -6.91
C SER A 94 -4.35 -9.22 -8.44
N ARG A 95 -4.25 -10.44 -9.00
CA ARG A 95 -4.55 -10.71 -10.42
C ARG A 95 -6.02 -10.35 -10.77
N ASP A 96 -6.91 -10.41 -9.79
CA ASP A 96 -8.35 -10.23 -9.98
C ASP A 96 -8.80 -8.76 -9.88
N SER A 97 -7.84 -7.84 -9.71
CA SER A 97 -8.08 -6.40 -9.74
C SER A 97 -8.79 -6.01 -11.05
N LYS A 98 -9.94 -5.33 -10.92
CA LYS A 98 -10.74 -4.91 -12.08
C LYS A 98 -10.04 -3.87 -12.94
N ASN A 99 -9.13 -3.09 -12.37
CA ASN A 99 -8.38 -2.07 -13.09
C ASN A 99 -7.06 -1.73 -12.38
N ARG A 100 -6.05 -2.60 -12.54
CA ARG A 100 -4.76 -2.42 -11.87
C ARG A 100 -4.00 -1.16 -12.30
N GLU A 101 -4.15 -0.73 -13.55
CA GLU A 101 -3.50 0.49 -14.04
C GLU A 101 -4.07 1.75 -13.37
N TYR A 102 -5.37 1.73 -13.04
CA TYR A 102 -6.04 2.85 -12.42
C TYR A 102 -5.95 2.84 -10.88
N TYR A 103 -6.28 1.72 -10.24
CA TYR A 103 -6.27 1.60 -8.77
C TYR A 103 -4.90 1.19 -8.19
N GLY A 104 -3.97 0.78 -9.04
CA GLY A 104 -2.60 0.50 -8.63
C GLY A 104 -2.42 -0.78 -7.82
N SER A 105 -1.45 -0.74 -6.90
CA SER A 105 -1.08 -1.82 -5.98
C SER A 105 -0.67 -1.24 -4.62
N LEU A 106 -1.60 -0.56 -3.97
CA LEU A 106 -1.33 0.31 -2.82
C LEU A 106 -0.64 -0.43 -1.67
N HIS A 107 -1.19 -1.57 -1.23
CA HIS A 107 -0.63 -2.33 -0.11
C HIS A 107 0.75 -2.90 -0.46
N ASN A 108 0.91 -3.53 -1.62
CA ASN A 108 2.18 -4.13 -2.03
C ASN A 108 3.29 -3.09 -2.18
N TRP A 109 3.01 -1.95 -2.82
CA TRP A 109 4.01 -0.87 -2.93
C TRP A 109 4.30 -0.20 -1.60
N GLY A 110 3.34 -0.15 -0.67
CA GLY A 110 3.59 0.26 0.71
C GLY A 110 4.70 -0.57 1.38
N HIS A 111 4.65 -1.91 1.24
CA HIS A 111 5.72 -2.79 1.72
C HIS A 111 7.05 -2.49 1.03
N VAL A 112 7.07 -2.35 -0.30
CA VAL A 112 8.31 -2.15 -1.07
C VAL A 112 8.98 -0.84 -0.69
N LEU A 113 8.23 0.27 -0.62
CA LEU A 113 8.78 1.57 -0.25
C LEU A 113 9.29 1.58 1.19
N MET A 114 8.56 0.99 2.14
CA MET A 114 9.02 0.90 3.53
C MET A 114 10.24 -0.02 3.72
N ALA A 115 10.37 -1.06 2.88
CA ALA A 115 11.50 -2.00 2.93
C ALA A 115 12.78 -1.41 2.32
N ASN A 116 12.66 -0.49 1.37
CA ASN A 116 13.78 0.15 0.67
C ASN A 116 14.00 1.61 1.11
N ILE A 117 13.51 1.97 2.29
CA ILE A 117 13.71 3.29 2.87
C ILE A 117 15.13 3.37 3.45
N VAL A 118 16.08 3.73 2.60
CA VAL A 118 17.50 3.88 2.94
C VAL A 118 18.08 5.15 2.33
#